data_AF-A0A3C0G1E7-F1
#
_entry.id   AF-A0A3C0G1E7-F1
#
_cell.length_a   1.000
_cell.length_b   1.000
_cell.length_c   1.000
_cell.angle_alpha   90.00
_cell.angle_beta   90.00
_cell.angle_gamma   90.00
#
_symmetry.space_group_name_H-M   'P 1'
#
loop_
_entity.id
_entity.type
_entity.pdbx_description
1 polymer ?
#
loop_
_entity_poly.entity_id
_entity_poly.type
_entity_poly.pdbx_seq_one_letter_code
_entity_poly.pdbx_strand_id
1 'polypeptide(L)'
;MLAAAGYSTEGNEIFQINANTTVIFDFKKGDKKIKDSFTFDLKQHKGSYDDWSKAFLQSISRRFNNTGANNILLPMSAGADSGGISCAFNELNINNVFTYSIIGDEDPNILYARLAINAEKRPNQHGSMSRPILTSHEIDFMRSRMFKNEKFEAFHYGSGPGTLAGYNDVGIMGLGCLIRHTKSVYPNVRIVASGIGGDEIMTTLQTYTTAGSNPNPKKFPDDLSSVFPWDNFFGGTLSGYLSGVESIAGGFGLEGRYPYLDVDLVQEFLWLNADLKNKEYKAPLLNFLDEHNYPRSHGDPDTYKRGFNPTIHLNMKNI
;
A
#
# COMPACT_ATOMS: atom_id res chain seq x y z
N MET A 1 -5.83 -22.51 -3.36
CA MET A 1 -5.68 -22.18 -4.79
C MET A 1 -4.27 -21.65 -4.92
N LEU A 2 -3.37 -22.44 -5.50
CA LEU A 2 -1.93 -22.16 -5.56
C LEU A 2 -1.67 -21.10 -6.64
N ALA A 3 -1.30 -19.88 -6.25
CA ALA A 3 -0.49 -19.02 -7.11
C ALA A 3 0.96 -19.46 -6.87
N ALA A 4 1.59 -20.00 -7.91
CA ALA A 4 3.00 -20.29 -7.91
C ALA A 4 3.65 -19.35 -8.94
N ALA A 5 4.51 -18.45 -8.50
CA ALA A 5 5.59 -17.94 -9.32
C ALA A 5 6.43 -19.13 -9.81
N GLY A 6 6.06 -19.68 -10.96
CA GLY A 6 6.73 -20.82 -11.54
C GLY A 6 7.97 -20.40 -12.32
N TYR A 7 9.12 -20.96 -11.94
CA TYR A 7 10.27 -21.08 -12.82
C TYR A 7 9.98 -22.15 -13.88
N SER A 8 10.36 -21.88 -15.13
CA SER A 8 10.13 -22.77 -16.27
C SER A 8 10.96 -24.04 -16.16
N THR A 9 10.28 -25.19 -16.19
CA THR A 9 10.85 -26.47 -16.64
C THR A 9 10.35 -26.72 -18.06
N GLU A 10 11.24 -27.18 -18.94
CA GLU A 10 11.02 -27.34 -20.38
C GLU A 10 9.60 -27.84 -20.74
N GLY A 11 8.89 -27.06 -21.56
CA GLY A 11 7.62 -27.45 -22.19
C GLY A 11 6.34 -26.79 -21.65
N ASN A 12 6.38 -26.10 -20.50
CA ASN A 12 5.19 -25.42 -19.97
C ASN A 12 5.37 -23.89 -20.00
N GLU A 13 4.70 -23.23 -20.95
CA GLU A 13 4.58 -21.77 -20.94
C GLU A 13 3.65 -21.34 -19.78
N ILE A 14 4.20 -20.61 -18.82
CA ILE A 14 3.44 -20.02 -17.72
C ILE A 14 3.11 -18.58 -18.11
N PHE A 15 1.82 -18.24 -18.09
CA PHE A 15 1.34 -16.90 -18.42
C PHE A 15 0.72 -16.25 -17.19
N GLN A 16 1.20 -15.06 -16.84
CA GLN A 16 0.54 -14.21 -15.87
C GLN A 16 -0.72 -13.60 -16.50
N ILE A 17 -1.84 -13.69 -15.79
CA ILE A 17 -3.08 -13.00 -16.20
C ILE A 17 -2.96 -11.54 -15.78
N ASN A 18 -3.25 -10.62 -16.71
CA ASN A 18 -3.25 -9.19 -16.43
C ASN A 18 -4.25 -8.84 -15.31
N ALA A 19 -3.97 -7.76 -14.58
CA ALA A 19 -4.93 -7.21 -13.63
C ALA A 19 -6.26 -6.88 -14.33
N ASN A 20 -7.34 -6.86 -13.55
CA ASN A 20 -8.69 -6.55 -14.06
C ASN A 20 -9.15 -7.44 -15.24
N THR A 21 -8.69 -8.69 -15.32
CA THR A 21 -9.02 -9.59 -16.43
C THR A 21 -9.76 -10.85 -15.96
N THR A 22 -10.84 -11.20 -16.65
CA THR A 22 -11.54 -12.49 -16.52
C THR A 22 -11.21 -13.37 -17.73
N VAL A 23 -10.67 -14.57 -17.46
CA VAL A 23 -10.42 -15.59 -18.49
C VAL A 23 -11.45 -16.71 -18.37
N ILE A 24 -12.17 -17.00 -19.46
CA ILE A 24 -13.20 -18.03 -19.54
C ILE A 24 -12.70 -19.13 -20.47
N PHE A 25 -12.53 -20.33 -19.94
CA PHE A 25 -12.10 -21.50 -20.70
C PHE A 25 -13.31 -22.36 -21.11
N ASP A 26 -13.42 -22.66 -22.41
CA ASP A 26 -14.31 -23.72 -22.90
C ASP A 26 -13.49 -25.00 -23.07
N PHE A 27 -13.55 -25.87 -22.06
CA PHE A 27 -12.82 -27.13 -22.05
C PHE A 27 -13.24 -28.11 -23.15
N LYS A 28 -14.42 -27.94 -23.76
CA LYS A 28 -14.89 -28.80 -24.86
C LYS A 28 -14.33 -28.35 -26.20
N LYS A 29 -14.19 -27.04 -26.39
CA LYS A 29 -13.70 -26.46 -27.65
C LYS A 29 -12.20 -26.20 -27.67
N GLY A 30 -11.55 -26.15 -26.50
CA GLY A 30 -10.16 -25.72 -26.37
C GLY A 30 -9.99 -24.20 -26.54
N ASP A 31 -11.09 -23.44 -26.51
CA ASP A 31 -11.08 -21.98 -26.70
C ASP A 31 -10.99 -21.24 -25.38
N LYS A 32 -10.42 -20.03 -25.42
CA LYS A 32 -10.44 -19.06 -24.31
C LYS A 32 -11.08 -17.74 -24.74
N LYS A 33 -11.88 -17.16 -23.85
CA LYS A 33 -12.37 -15.77 -23.96
C LYS A 33 -11.74 -14.94 -22.86
N ILE A 34 -11.32 -13.73 -23.20
CA ILE A 34 -10.71 -12.78 -22.28
C ILE A 34 -11.58 -11.52 -22.30
N LYS A 35 -11.92 -10.99 -21.13
CA LYS A 35 -12.64 -9.72 -20.98
C LYS A 35 -12.19 -9.01 -19.72
N ASP A 36 -12.43 -7.72 -19.64
CA ASP A 36 -12.20 -6.97 -18.41
C ASP A 36 -13.20 -7.39 -17.33
N SER A 37 -12.72 -7.42 -16.09
CA SER A 37 -13.55 -7.72 -14.92
C SER A 37 -14.40 -6.51 -14.50
N PHE A 38 -13.86 -5.30 -14.70
CA PHE A 38 -14.50 -4.02 -14.41
C PHE A 38 -14.08 -2.98 -15.45
N THR A 39 -14.98 -2.04 -15.80
CA THR A 39 -14.66 -0.92 -16.69
C THR A 39 -14.89 0.37 -15.94
N PHE A 40 -13.81 1.14 -15.73
CA PHE A 40 -13.89 2.45 -15.07
C PHE A 40 -14.50 3.49 -16.01
N ASP A 41 -15.36 4.35 -15.45
CA ASP A 41 -15.86 5.54 -16.15
C ASP A 41 -14.88 6.70 -15.96
N LEU A 42 -14.37 7.23 -17.07
CA LEU A 42 -13.37 8.30 -17.09
C LEU A 42 -13.98 9.70 -17.18
N LYS A 43 -15.31 9.82 -17.23
CA LYS A 43 -16.01 11.10 -17.34
C LYS A 43 -15.96 11.87 -16.01
N GLN A 44 -15.05 12.82 -15.93
CA GLN A 44 -14.91 13.74 -14.80
C GLN A 44 -16.14 14.67 -14.70
N HIS A 45 -16.71 14.77 -13.50
CA HIS A 45 -17.90 15.61 -13.26
C HIS A 45 -18.10 16.07 -11.81
N LYS A 46 -17.31 15.59 -10.84
CA LYS A 46 -17.48 15.92 -9.41
C LYS A 46 -16.68 17.15 -9.00
N GLY A 47 -17.38 18.10 -8.38
CA GLY A 47 -16.85 19.39 -7.93
C GLY A 47 -16.62 19.51 -6.41
N SER A 48 -16.66 18.41 -5.65
CA SER A 48 -16.26 18.35 -4.24
C SER A 48 -15.62 17.00 -3.90
N TYR A 49 -15.00 16.88 -2.72
CA TYR A 49 -14.38 15.65 -2.23
C TYR A 49 -15.34 14.77 -1.40
N ASP A 50 -16.57 15.23 -1.11
CA ASP A 50 -17.50 14.59 -0.17
C ASP A 50 -17.78 13.12 -0.50
N ASP A 51 -18.04 12.81 -1.77
CA ASP A 51 -18.31 11.45 -2.21
C ASP A 51 -17.07 10.57 -2.14
N TRP A 52 -15.88 11.13 -2.40
CA TRP A 52 -14.62 10.42 -2.22
C TRP A 52 -14.38 10.11 -0.74
N SER A 53 -14.56 11.08 0.16
CA SER A 53 -14.43 10.88 1.61
C SER A 53 -15.40 9.82 2.12
N LYS A 54 -16.64 9.83 1.64
CA LYS A 54 -17.64 8.81 1.95
C LYS A 54 -17.24 7.43 1.42
N ALA A 55 -16.78 7.32 0.18
CA ALA A 55 -16.31 6.07 -0.39
C ALA A 55 -15.05 5.55 0.32
N PHE A 56 -14.19 6.44 0.82
CA PHE A 56 -13.00 6.06 1.57
C PHE A 56 -13.40 5.41 2.90
N LEU A 57 -14.31 6.03 3.66
CA LEU A 57 -14.86 5.43 4.88
C LEU A 57 -15.58 4.10 4.59
N GLN A 58 -16.32 4.00 3.48
CA GLN A 58 -16.95 2.74 3.09
C GLN A 58 -15.93 1.64 2.74
N SER A 59 -14.88 1.98 2.01
CA SER A 59 -13.79 1.08 1.66
C SER A 59 -13.13 0.51 2.92
N ILE A 60 -12.88 1.36 3.92
CA ILE A 60 -12.36 0.98 5.23
C ILE A 60 -13.36 0.08 5.97
N SER A 61 -14.62 0.51 6.08
CA SER A 61 -15.68 -0.25 6.76
C SER A 61 -15.81 -1.68 6.20
N ARG A 62 -15.93 -1.83 4.87
CA ARG A 62 -16.05 -3.13 4.21
C ARG A 62 -14.88 -4.06 4.53
N ARG A 63 -13.67 -3.51 4.68
CA ARG A 63 -12.44 -4.26 4.92
C ARG A 63 -12.14 -4.50 6.40
N PHE A 64 -12.66 -3.71 7.33
CA PHE A 64 -12.14 -3.73 8.71
C PHE A 64 -13.20 -3.76 9.82
N ASN A 65 -14.50 -3.54 9.54
CA ASN A 65 -15.52 -3.60 10.60
C ASN A 65 -15.80 -5.02 11.11
N ASN A 66 -15.68 -6.04 10.25
CA ASN A 66 -16.07 -7.41 10.55
C ASN A 66 -14.89 -8.38 10.45
N THR A 67 -13.84 -8.14 11.23
CA THR A 67 -12.67 -9.04 11.27
C THR A 67 -12.85 -10.24 12.21
N GLY A 68 -13.96 -10.30 12.94
CA GLY A 68 -14.19 -11.34 13.95
C GLY A 68 -13.16 -11.24 15.09
N ALA A 69 -12.52 -12.35 15.42
CA ALA A 69 -11.45 -12.40 16.43
C ALA A 69 -10.07 -11.99 15.89
N ASN A 70 -9.98 -11.63 14.60
CA ASN A 70 -8.70 -11.31 13.97
C ASN A 70 -8.27 -9.87 14.28
N ASN A 71 -7.04 -9.75 14.78
CA ASN A 71 -6.42 -8.46 15.02
C ASN A 71 -5.77 -7.91 13.75
N ILE A 72 -5.79 -6.59 13.63
CA ILE A 72 -5.25 -5.81 12.51
C ILE A 72 -3.93 -5.17 12.94
N LEU A 73 -2.89 -5.32 12.14
CA LEU A 73 -1.69 -4.51 12.22
C LEU A 73 -1.81 -3.36 11.21
N LEU A 74 -1.65 -2.13 11.68
CA LEU A 74 -1.46 -0.96 10.83
C LEU A 74 -0.02 -0.47 11.01
N PRO A 75 0.89 -0.70 10.04
CA PRO A 75 2.19 -0.05 10.00
C PRO A 75 1.99 1.47 9.86
N MET A 76 2.24 2.20 10.95
CA MET A 76 2.04 3.63 11.03
C MET A 76 3.27 4.37 10.51
N SER A 77 3.04 5.43 9.73
CA SER A 77 4.04 6.42 9.34
C SER A 77 3.46 7.83 9.41
N ALA A 78 4.27 8.85 9.17
CA ALA A 78 3.87 10.25 8.99
C ALA A 78 3.26 10.51 7.60
N GLY A 79 3.39 9.56 6.66
CA GLY A 79 2.84 9.64 5.31
C GLY A 79 1.31 9.73 5.28
N ALA A 80 0.75 10.30 4.20
CA ALA A 80 -0.68 10.52 4.08
C ALA A 80 -1.50 9.22 4.11
N ASP A 81 -1.01 8.12 3.52
CA ASP A 81 -1.80 6.90 3.32
C ASP A 81 -2.08 6.14 4.62
N SER A 82 -1.04 5.85 5.41
CA SER A 82 -1.21 5.23 6.72
C SER A 82 -1.95 6.17 7.69
N GLY A 83 -1.72 7.48 7.56
CA GLY A 83 -2.44 8.52 8.30
C GLY A 83 -3.95 8.52 8.01
N GLY A 84 -4.33 8.43 6.73
CA GLY A 84 -5.72 8.37 6.29
C GLY A 84 -6.43 7.14 6.82
N ILE A 85 -5.79 5.97 6.70
CA ILE A 85 -6.33 4.72 7.26
C ILE A 85 -6.49 4.83 8.78
N SER A 86 -5.50 5.38 9.48
CA SER A 86 -5.57 5.58 10.92
C SER A 86 -6.70 6.52 11.34
N CYS A 87 -6.84 7.63 10.62
CA CYS A 87 -7.93 8.58 10.81
C CYS A 87 -9.28 7.89 10.61
N ALA A 88 -9.49 7.21 9.47
CA ALA A 88 -10.72 6.49 9.19
C ALA A 88 -11.02 5.39 10.23
N PHE A 89 -10.01 4.69 10.73
CA PHE A 89 -10.19 3.74 11.83
C PHE A 89 -10.72 4.39 13.10
N ASN A 90 -10.23 5.58 13.43
CA ASN A 90 -10.70 6.35 14.58
C ASN A 90 -12.12 6.86 14.39
N GLU A 91 -12.48 7.29 13.19
CA GLU A 91 -13.83 7.80 12.88
C GLU A 91 -14.89 6.69 12.85
N LEU A 92 -14.51 5.51 12.36
CA LEU A 92 -15.40 4.34 12.29
C LEU A 92 -15.38 3.49 13.57
N ASN A 93 -14.60 3.88 14.58
CA ASN A 93 -14.39 3.10 15.80
C ASN A 93 -13.95 1.65 15.52
N ILE A 94 -13.02 1.47 14.57
CA ILE A 94 -12.46 0.16 14.24
C ILE A 94 -11.62 -0.33 15.43
N ASN A 95 -12.07 -1.44 16.01
CA ASN A 95 -11.43 -2.11 17.14
C ASN A 95 -10.39 -3.13 16.66
N ASN A 96 -9.62 -3.68 17.60
CA ASN A 96 -8.60 -4.72 17.39
C ASN A 96 -7.44 -4.27 16.47
N VAL A 97 -7.14 -2.97 16.44
CA VAL A 97 -6.07 -2.39 15.62
C VAL A 97 -4.83 -2.10 16.44
N PHE A 98 -3.73 -2.76 16.09
CA PHE A 98 -2.41 -2.50 16.61
C PHE A 98 -1.64 -1.57 15.67
N THR A 99 -1.33 -0.36 16.12
CA THR A 99 -0.58 0.63 15.33
C THR A 99 0.89 0.65 15.74
N TYR A 100 1.76 0.06 14.92
CA TYR A 100 3.20 -0.01 15.18
C TYR A 100 4.00 0.78 14.16
N SER A 101 5.16 1.30 14.56
CA SER A 101 6.05 2.05 13.66
C SER A 101 7.53 1.72 13.92
N ILE A 102 8.35 1.92 12.89
CA ILE A 102 9.81 1.99 13.01
C ILE A 102 10.18 3.41 12.61
N ILE A 103 10.78 4.16 13.53
CA ILE A 103 11.12 5.55 13.26
C ILE A 103 12.37 5.62 12.39
N GLY A 104 12.19 6.18 11.20
CA GLY A 104 13.26 6.51 10.25
C GLY A 104 13.49 8.02 10.12
N ASP A 105 13.58 8.51 8.88
CA ASP A 105 13.76 9.94 8.51
C ASP A 105 12.44 10.69 8.27
N GLU A 106 11.32 10.10 8.69
CA GLU A 106 10.00 10.74 8.61
C GLU A 106 9.83 11.80 9.70
N ASP A 107 8.84 12.69 9.55
CA ASP A 107 8.55 13.71 10.57
C ASP A 107 8.09 13.05 11.88
N PRO A 108 8.93 13.10 12.94
CA PRO A 108 8.61 12.42 14.19
C PRO A 108 7.44 13.11 14.91
N ASN A 109 7.24 14.41 14.74
CA ASN A 109 6.17 15.13 15.43
C ASN A 109 4.81 14.67 14.92
N ILE A 110 4.66 14.51 13.60
CA ILE A 110 3.42 14.00 13.00
C ILE A 110 3.19 12.55 13.44
N LEU A 111 4.21 11.70 13.36
CA LEU A 111 4.09 10.30 13.76
C LEU A 111 3.68 10.17 15.23
N TYR A 112 4.36 10.87 16.14
CA TYR A 112 4.05 10.82 17.56
C TYR A 112 2.66 11.39 17.88
N ALA A 113 2.25 12.47 17.22
CA ALA A 113 0.90 13.01 17.38
C ALA A 113 -0.18 11.98 16.99
N ARG A 114 0.01 11.26 15.87
CA ARG A 114 -0.89 10.18 15.44
C ARG A 114 -0.93 9.02 16.42
N LEU A 115 0.25 8.60 16.92
CA LEU A 115 0.34 7.53 17.90
C LEU A 115 -0.35 7.93 19.22
N ALA A 116 -0.24 9.20 19.64
CA ALA A 116 -0.91 9.71 20.84
C ALA A 116 -2.44 9.73 20.68
N ILE A 117 -2.96 10.24 19.56
CA ILE A 117 -4.41 10.23 19.25
C ILE A 117 -4.94 8.80 19.26
N ASN A 118 -4.20 7.88 18.66
CA ASN A 118 -4.58 6.47 18.68
C ASN A 118 -4.62 5.98 20.12
N ALA A 119 -3.51 6.09 20.87
CA ALA A 119 -3.40 5.68 22.27
C ALA A 119 -4.61 6.13 23.12
N GLU A 120 -5.04 7.39 22.96
CA GLU A 120 -6.22 7.94 23.61
C GLU A 120 -7.53 7.29 23.16
N LYS A 121 -7.75 7.14 21.84
CA LYS A 121 -9.00 6.58 21.30
C LYS A 121 -9.15 5.06 21.54
N ARG A 122 -8.07 4.27 21.73
CA ARG A 122 -8.19 2.80 21.94
C ARG A 122 -7.19 2.22 22.98
N PRO A 123 -7.24 2.66 24.25
CA PRO A 123 -6.18 2.45 25.25
C PRO A 123 -5.80 0.98 25.52
N ASN A 124 -6.71 0.02 25.30
CA ASN A 124 -6.49 -1.40 25.56
C ASN A 124 -6.14 -2.23 24.30
N GLN A 125 -6.00 -1.57 23.14
CA GLN A 125 -5.75 -2.24 21.86
C GLN A 125 -4.54 -1.63 21.13
N HIS A 126 -3.75 -0.83 21.85
CA HIS A 126 -2.59 -0.14 21.30
C HIS A 126 -1.28 -0.74 21.75
N GLY A 127 -0.51 -1.19 20.77
CA GLY A 127 0.94 -1.30 20.88
C GLY A 127 1.57 -0.20 20.04
N SER A 128 1.58 1.04 20.51
CA SER A 128 2.40 2.10 19.89
C SER A 128 3.86 1.91 20.32
N MET A 129 4.50 0.84 19.87
CA MET A 129 5.96 0.87 19.88
C MET A 129 6.42 1.64 18.66
N SER A 130 6.92 2.83 18.91
CA SER A 130 8.07 3.32 18.16
C SER A 130 9.24 2.39 18.48
N ARG A 131 9.61 1.51 17.55
CA ARG A 131 10.95 0.89 17.62
C ARG A 131 11.98 1.89 17.11
N PRO A 132 13.14 2.00 17.77
CA PRO A 132 14.29 2.63 17.13
C PRO A 132 14.66 1.89 15.83
N ILE A 133 15.32 2.60 14.91
CA ILE A 133 15.84 2.14 13.61
C ILE A 133 16.32 0.69 13.66
N LEU A 134 15.99 -0.10 12.63
CA LEU A 134 16.44 -1.48 12.53
C LEU A 134 17.95 -1.54 12.25
N THR A 135 18.62 -2.45 12.94
CA THR A 135 20.03 -2.76 12.66
C THR A 135 20.19 -3.49 11.33
N SER A 136 21.35 -3.38 10.68
CA SER A 136 21.68 -4.20 9.49
C SER A 136 21.50 -5.69 9.78
N HIS A 137 21.82 -6.12 11.00
CA HIS A 137 21.65 -7.50 11.42
C HIS A 137 20.18 -7.95 11.41
N GLU A 138 19.25 -7.11 11.86
CA GLU A 138 17.82 -7.42 11.81
C GLU A 138 17.31 -7.50 10.36
N ILE A 139 17.76 -6.60 9.50
CA ILE A 139 17.44 -6.61 8.07
C ILE A 139 18.01 -7.86 7.38
N ASP A 140 19.28 -8.17 7.60
CA ASP A 140 19.94 -9.34 7.02
C ASP A 140 19.37 -10.65 7.55
N PHE A 141 18.95 -10.68 8.81
CA PHE A 141 18.22 -11.81 9.39
C PHE A 141 16.89 -12.02 8.67
N MET A 142 16.11 -10.95 8.48
CA MET A 142 14.83 -11.03 7.74
C MET A 142 15.03 -11.44 6.28
N ARG A 143 16.02 -10.84 5.60
CA ARG A 143 16.39 -11.17 4.23
C ARG A 143 16.77 -12.64 4.12
N SER A 144 17.67 -13.11 4.98
CA SER A 144 18.08 -14.53 5.04
C SER A 144 16.89 -15.45 5.26
N ARG A 145 15.94 -15.03 6.09
CA ARG A 145 14.70 -15.78 6.33
C ARG A 145 13.78 -15.84 5.13
N MET A 146 13.72 -14.80 4.29
CA MET A 146 12.97 -14.84 3.04
C MET A 146 13.64 -15.74 2.02
N PHE A 147 14.95 -15.62 1.85
CA PHE A 147 15.70 -16.45 0.90
C PHE A 147 15.70 -17.94 1.23
N LYS A 148 15.84 -18.29 2.51
CA LYS A 148 16.03 -19.69 2.93
C LYS A 148 14.71 -20.43 3.20
N ASN A 149 13.57 -19.75 3.15
CA ASN A 149 12.31 -20.32 3.62
C ASN A 149 11.28 -20.36 2.50
N GLU A 150 10.79 -21.57 2.22
CA GLU A 150 9.78 -21.87 1.20
C GLU A 150 8.42 -21.19 1.46
N LYS A 151 8.24 -20.52 2.61
CA LYS A 151 7.00 -19.80 2.95
C LYS A 151 6.89 -18.41 2.30
N PHE A 152 7.97 -17.84 1.78
CA PHE A 152 7.94 -16.53 1.14
C PHE A 152 8.07 -16.71 -0.37
N GLU A 153 7.16 -16.08 -1.12
CA GLU A 153 7.23 -16.08 -2.57
C GLU A 153 8.29 -15.08 -3.04
N ALA A 154 9.15 -15.49 -3.97
CA ALA A 154 10.09 -14.56 -4.57
C ALA A 154 9.33 -13.52 -5.40
N PHE A 155 9.67 -12.25 -5.25
CA PHE A 155 9.06 -11.17 -6.02
C PHE A 155 10.12 -10.20 -6.53
N HIS A 156 9.75 -9.44 -7.56
CA HIS A 156 10.63 -8.51 -8.25
C HIS A 156 9.86 -7.23 -8.58
N TYR A 157 10.58 -6.11 -8.58
CA TYR A 157 10.08 -4.83 -9.09
C TYR A 157 10.45 -4.67 -10.55
N GLY A 158 9.50 -4.19 -11.35
CA GLY A 158 9.66 -3.92 -12.78
C GLY A 158 9.38 -5.12 -13.69
N SER A 159 9.19 -4.84 -14.97
CA SER A 159 8.98 -5.84 -16.03
C SER A 159 10.11 -5.74 -17.06
N GLY A 160 11.22 -6.48 -16.87
CA GLY A 160 12.29 -6.54 -17.86
C GLY A 160 13.70 -6.83 -17.31
N PRO A 161 14.74 -6.81 -18.18
CA PRO A 161 16.13 -6.93 -17.75
C PRO A 161 16.51 -5.68 -16.93
N GLY A 162 16.70 -5.86 -15.62
CA GLY A 162 16.86 -4.75 -14.65
C GLY A 162 15.91 -4.82 -13.46
N THR A 163 15.12 -5.90 -13.34
CA THR A 163 14.27 -6.17 -12.18
C THR A 163 15.05 -6.09 -10.87
N LEU A 164 14.58 -5.28 -9.94
CA LEU A 164 15.12 -5.27 -8.58
C LEU A 164 14.48 -6.41 -7.80
N ALA A 165 15.30 -7.32 -7.30
CA ALA A 165 14.79 -8.41 -6.48
C ALA A 165 14.23 -7.87 -5.15
N GLY A 166 13.01 -8.29 -4.83
CA GLY A 166 12.21 -7.74 -3.75
C GLY A 166 12.84 -7.84 -2.36
N TYR A 167 13.70 -8.84 -2.14
CA TYR A 167 14.44 -9.02 -0.89
C TYR A 167 15.51 -7.94 -0.62
N ASN A 168 15.82 -7.11 -1.61
CA ASN A 168 16.70 -5.95 -1.45
C ASN A 168 15.92 -4.70 -1.00
N ASP A 169 14.59 -4.75 -0.99
CA ASP A 169 13.75 -3.66 -0.47
C ASP A 169 13.76 -3.64 1.06
N VAL A 170 14.48 -2.65 1.61
CA VAL A 170 14.59 -2.43 3.05
C VAL A 170 13.26 -2.09 3.72
N GLY A 171 12.32 -1.49 2.98
CA GLY A 171 10.97 -1.20 3.47
C GLY A 171 10.17 -2.48 3.68
N ILE A 172 10.23 -3.42 2.73
CA ILE A 172 9.59 -4.74 2.89
C ILE A 172 10.25 -5.55 4.01
N MET A 173 11.59 -5.48 4.15
CA MET A 173 12.27 -6.13 5.29
C MET A 173 11.83 -5.52 6.62
N GLY A 174 11.66 -4.20 6.68
CA GLY A 174 11.14 -3.49 7.84
C GLY A 174 9.72 -3.91 8.20
N LEU A 175 8.85 -4.07 7.21
CA LEU A 175 7.50 -4.61 7.41
C LEU A 175 7.56 -6.04 7.97
N GLY A 176 8.45 -6.89 7.43
CA GLY A 176 8.67 -8.24 7.95
C GLY A 176 9.11 -8.25 9.42
N CYS A 177 10.01 -7.33 9.81
CA CYS A 177 10.40 -7.12 11.20
C CYS A 177 9.22 -6.71 12.09
N LEU A 178 8.39 -5.77 11.63
CA LEU A 178 7.18 -5.31 12.32
C LEU A 178 6.18 -6.46 12.52
N ILE A 179 5.90 -7.23 11.47
CA ILE A 179 4.98 -8.37 11.53
C ILE A 179 5.51 -9.42 12.52
N ARG A 180 6.80 -9.77 12.41
CA ARG A 180 7.43 -10.76 13.31
C ARG A 180 7.31 -10.33 14.77
N HIS A 181 7.64 -9.09 15.06
CA HIS A 181 7.54 -8.55 16.41
C HIS A 181 6.08 -8.57 16.89
N THR A 182 5.17 -7.99 16.11
CA THR A 182 3.76 -7.89 16.49
C THR A 182 3.15 -9.26 16.74
N LYS A 183 3.43 -10.26 15.91
CA LYS A 183 2.94 -11.63 16.13
C LYS A 183 3.51 -12.30 17.37
N SER A 184 4.75 -12.01 17.75
CA SER A 184 5.34 -12.56 18.99
C SER A 184 4.66 -12.05 20.25
N VAL A 185 4.09 -10.85 20.20
CA VAL A 185 3.33 -10.23 21.30
C VAL A 185 1.84 -10.56 21.21
N TYR A 186 1.30 -10.52 20.00
CA TYR A 186 -0.12 -10.71 19.69
C TYR A 186 -0.31 -11.81 18.64
N PRO A 187 -0.36 -13.09 19.05
CA PRO A 187 -0.48 -14.23 18.14
C PRO A 187 -1.74 -14.24 17.28
N ASN A 188 -2.77 -13.44 17.59
CA ASN A 188 -4.03 -13.34 16.83
C ASN A 188 -4.02 -12.25 15.75
N VAL A 189 -2.89 -11.56 15.53
CA VAL A 189 -2.74 -10.69 14.37
C VAL A 189 -2.76 -11.52 13.09
N ARG A 190 -3.73 -11.24 12.24
CA ARG A 190 -4.00 -11.96 10.98
C ARG A 190 -4.17 -11.02 9.79
N ILE A 191 -4.26 -9.71 10.01
CA ILE A 191 -4.52 -8.73 8.94
C ILE A 191 -3.43 -7.66 8.99
N VAL A 192 -2.91 -7.25 7.84
CA VAL A 192 -2.10 -6.03 7.67
C VAL A 192 -2.90 -5.03 6.86
N ALA A 193 -3.20 -3.86 7.43
CA ALA A 193 -3.74 -2.74 6.69
C ALA A 193 -2.60 -1.99 6.01
N SER A 194 -2.68 -1.81 4.69
CA SER A 194 -1.62 -1.18 3.89
C SER A 194 -2.12 0.03 3.12
N GLY A 195 -1.27 1.05 3.03
CA GLY A 195 -1.50 2.27 2.25
C GLY A 195 -1.28 2.12 0.73
N ILE A 196 -0.90 0.94 0.26
CA ILE A 196 -0.72 0.67 -1.18
C ILE A 196 -2.01 0.99 -1.95
N GLY A 197 -1.84 1.64 -3.10
CA GLY A 197 -2.88 2.26 -3.91
C GLY A 197 -2.98 3.76 -3.69
N GLY A 198 -2.59 4.28 -2.52
CA GLY A 198 -2.69 5.70 -2.24
C GLY A 198 -1.80 6.54 -3.16
N ASP A 199 -0.54 6.15 -3.31
CA ASP A 199 0.38 6.80 -4.25
C ASP A 199 0.04 6.46 -5.70
N GLU A 200 -0.10 5.18 -5.98
CA GLU A 200 -0.23 4.65 -7.32
C GLU A 200 -1.48 5.19 -8.03
N ILE A 201 -2.54 5.52 -7.28
CA ILE A 201 -3.76 6.12 -7.82
C ILE A 201 -3.74 7.66 -7.80
N MET A 202 -3.22 8.30 -6.76
CA MET A 202 -3.46 9.74 -6.52
C MET A 202 -2.23 10.65 -6.64
N THR A 203 -1.01 10.09 -6.65
CA THR A 203 0.19 10.92 -6.71
C THR A 203 0.45 11.47 -8.12
N THR A 204 0.96 12.69 -8.17
CA THR A 204 1.57 13.31 -9.37
C THR A 204 3.09 13.44 -9.24
N LEU A 205 3.68 12.94 -8.14
CA LEU A 205 5.12 13.01 -7.90
C LEU A 205 5.88 12.17 -8.91
N GLN A 206 6.75 12.84 -9.66
CA GLN A 206 7.55 12.20 -10.70
C GLN A 206 8.73 11.40 -10.13
N THR A 207 9.07 11.64 -8.87
CA THR A 207 10.08 10.90 -8.10
C THR A 207 9.55 9.55 -7.61
N TYR A 208 8.23 9.33 -7.64
CA TYR A 208 7.61 8.08 -7.23
C TYR A 208 7.56 7.09 -8.39
N THR A 209 8.58 6.24 -8.47
CA THR A 209 8.66 5.13 -9.43
C THR A 209 9.60 4.04 -8.92
N THR A 210 9.36 2.80 -9.36
CA THR A 210 10.26 1.66 -9.17
C THR A 210 11.10 1.39 -10.42
N ALA A 211 12.12 0.53 -10.31
CA ALA A 211 12.92 0.14 -11.46
C ALA A 211 12.02 -0.42 -12.58
N GLY A 212 12.12 0.15 -13.78
CA GLY A 212 11.36 -0.31 -14.95
C GLY A 212 9.91 0.14 -15.03
N SER A 213 9.43 1.02 -14.14
CA SER A 213 8.10 1.65 -14.23
C SER A 213 8.17 3.12 -14.63
N ASN A 214 7.11 3.61 -15.26
CA ASN A 214 6.89 5.03 -15.50
C ASN A 214 6.22 5.67 -14.28
N PRO A 215 6.54 6.95 -13.95
CA PRO A 215 5.80 7.67 -12.93
C PRO A 215 4.34 7.90 -13.37
N ASN A 216 3.51 8.26 -12.40
CA ASN A 216 2.15 8.75 -12.66
C ASN A 216 2.17 10.02 -13.51
N PRO A 217 1.03 10.42 -14.10
CA PRO A 217 0.93 11.69 -14.83
C PRO A 217 1.39 12.88 -13.98
N LYS A 218 2.15 13.80 -14.57
CA LYS A 218 2.59 15.05 -13.92
C LYS A 218 1.43 15.89 -13.38
N LYS A 219 0.30 15.80 -14.07
CA LYS A 219 -1.00 16.36 -13.71
C LYS A 219 -2.07 15.46 -14.30
N PHE A 220 -3.24 15.41 -13.66
CA PHE A 220 -4.41 14.76 -14.23
C PHE A 220 -5.09 15.71 -15.22
N PRO A 221 -5.26 15.33 -16.51
CA PRO A 221 -5.91 16.18 -17.51
C PRO A 221 -7.45 16.16 -17.38
N ASP A 222 -8.13 17.11 -18.03
CA ASP A 222 -9.60 17.12 -18.16
C ASP A 222 -10.15 15.91 -18.94
N ASP A 223 -9.36 15.40 -19.88
CA ASP A 223 -9.62 14.13 -20.56
C ASP A 223 -8.70 13.04 -20.03
N LEU A 224 -9.18 12.30 -19.02
CA LEU A 224 -8.43 11.18 -18.42
C LEU A 224 -8.12 10.06 -19.41
N SER A 225 -8.86 9.91 -20.51
CA SER A 225 -8.59 8.86 -21.50
C SER A 225 -7.23 9.01 -22.18
N SER A 226 -6.68 10.23 -22.17
CA SER A 226 -5.35 10.52 -22.70
C SER A 226 -4.19 9.94 -21.87
N VAL A 227 -4.45 9.57 -20.61
CA VAL A 227 -3.44 9.05 -19.68
C VAL A 227 -3.84 7.73 -18.99
N PHE A 228 -5.08 7.27 -19.16
CA PHE A 228 -5.60 6.07 -18.50
C PHE A 228 -5.43 4.81 -19.36
N PRO A 229 -5.08 3.66 -18.76
CA PRO A 229 -4.48 3.54 -17.43
C PRO A 229 -3.02 4.02 -17.48
N TRP A 230 -2.58 4.78 -16.48
CA TRP A 230 -1.15 5.04 -16.32
C TRP A 230 -0.45 3.81 -15.75
N ASP A 231 0.86 3.73 -15.90
CA ASP A 231 1.64 2.50 -15.67
C ASP A 231 1.41 1.90 -14.27
N ASN A 232 1.43 2.72 -13.23
CA ASN A 232 1.22 2.27 -11.85
C ASN A 232 -0.25 1.99 -11.50
N PHE A 233 -1.23 2.25 -12.38
CA PHE A 233 -2.65 2.05 -12.06
C PHE A 233 -3.00 0.56 -11.91
N PHE A 234 -2.44 -0.28 -12.78
CA PHE A 234 -2.60 -1.75 -12.74
C PHE A 234 -1.26 -2.49 -12.59
N GLY A 235 -0.17 -1.88 -13.07
CA GLY A 235 1.14 -2.49 -13.16
C GLY A 235 2.20 -1.70 -12.40
N GLY A 236 3.37 -1.54 -13.02
CA GLY A 236 4.48 -0.74 -12.50
C GLY A 236 4.76 -0.95 -11.01
N THR A 237 4.84 0.16 -10.28
CA THR A 237 5.08 0.19 -8.84
C THR A 237 4.00 -0.52 -8.02
N LEU A 238 2.73 -0.44 -8.42
CA LEU A 238 1.63 -1.09 -7.71
C LEU A 238 1.81 -2.60 -7.65
N SER A 239 2.07 -3.23 -8.80
CA SER A 239 2.26 -4.68 -8.90
C SER A 239 3.46 -5.15 -8.05
N GLY A 240 4.55 -4.39 -8.07
CA GLY A 240 5.74 -4.69 -7.26
C GLY A 240 5.47 -4.62 -5.76
N TYR A 241 4.84 -3.55 -5.27
CA TYR A 241 4.53 -3.40 -3.85
C TYR A 241 3.48 -4.37 -3.35
N LEU A 242 2.44 -4.66 -4.16
CA LEU A 242 1.49 -5.72 -3.85
C LEU A 242 2.20 -7.07 -3.71
N SER A 243 3.05 -7.43 -4.68
CA SER A 243 3.81 -8.68 -4.63
C SER A 243 4.70 -8.77 -3.39
N GLY A 244 5.33 -7.66 -3.00
CA GLY A 244 6.16 -7.59 -1.81
C GLY A 244 5.38 -7.76 -0.51
N VAL A 245 4.24 -7.05 -0.37
CA VAL A 245 3.40 -7.15 0.82
C VAL A 245 2.71 -8.50 0.91
N GLU A 246 2.17 -9.04 -0.19
CA GLU A 246 1.56 -10.37 -0.21
C GLU A 246 2.57 -11.46 0.12
N SER A 247 3.79 -11.40 -0.43
CA SER A 247 4.85 -12.35 -0.11
C SER A 247 5.22 -12.29 1.38
N ILE A 248 5.52 -11.10 1.92
CA ILE A 248 5.95 -10.99 3.32
C ILE A 248 4.81 -11.30 4.29
N ALA A 249 3.61 -10.74 4.10
CA ALA A 249 2.48 -10.96 4.98
C ALA A 249 2.01 -12.41 4.90
N GLY A 250 1.87 -12.95 3.69
CA GLY A 250 1.50 -14.35 3.43
C GLY A 250 2.47 -15.33 4.06
N GLY A 251 3.79 -15.08 3.99
CA GLY A 251 4.80 -15.92 4.65
C GLY A 251 4.73 -15.93 6.18
N PHE A 252 4.05 -14.94 6.79
CA PHE A 252 3.70 -14.92 8.20
C PHE A 252 2.24 -15.35 8.49
N GLY A 253 1.49 -15.77 7.48
CA GLY A 253 0.08 -16.14 7.57
C GLY A 253 -0.84 -14.97 7.90
N LEU A 254 -0.55 -13.79 7.35
CA LEU A 254 -1.38 -12.59 7.43
C LEU A 254 -1.98 -12.27 6.06
N GLU A 255 -3.18 -11.72 6.07
CA GLU A 255 -3.88 -11.18 4.91
C GLU A 255 -3.56 -9.69 4.76
N GLY A 256 -3.10 -9.26 3.58
CA GLY A 256 -3.00 -7.85 3.22
C GLY A 256 -4.37 -7.27 2.85
N ARG A 257 -4.70 -6.06 3.34
CA ARG A 257 -5.93 -5.33 2.96
C ARG A 257 -5.60 -3.91 2.51
N TYR A 258 -6.08 -3.57 1.32
CA TYR A 258 -5.72 -2.37 0.56
C TYR A 258 -6.96 -1.49 0.30
N PRO A 259 -7.32 -0.57 1.21
CA PRO A 259 -8.52 0.25 1.05
C PRO A 259 -8.44 1.23 -0.13
N TYR A 260 -7.24 1.70 -0.50
CA TYR A 260 -7.08 2.62 -1.63
C TYR A 260 -7.30 1.98 -3.00
N LEU A 261 -7.38 0.65 -3.07
CA LEU A 261 -7.67 -0.11 -4.29
C LEU A 261 -9.13 -0.57 -4.36
N ASP A 262 -10.01 -0.04 -3.51
CA ASP A 262 -11.44 -0.28 -3.64
C ASP A 262 -11.98 0.33 -4.93
N VAL A 263 -12.71 -0.47 -5.70
CA VAL A 263 -13.22 -0.06 -7.02
C VAL A 263 -14.08 1.19 -6.91
N ASP A 264 -14.93 1.29 -5.88
CA ASP A 264 -15.81 2.45 -5.71
C ASP A 264 -14.99 3.69 -5.34
N LEU A 265 -14.00 3.54 -4.45
CA LEU A 265 -13.12 4.65 -4.08
C LEU A 265 -12.28 5.15 -5.26
N VAL A 266 -11.72 4.23 -6.05
CA VAL A 266 -10.94 4.59 -7.24
C VAL A 266 -11.84 5.26 -8.27
N GLN A 267 -13.06 4.76 -8.46
CA GLN A 267 -14.03 5.40 -9.35
C GLN A 267 -14.40 6.81 -8.88
N GLU A 268 -14.57 7.02 -7.58
CA GLU A 268 -14.80 8.35 -7.01
C GLU A 268 -13.63 9.31 -7.28
N PHE A 269 -12.40 8.83 -7.18
CA PHE A 269 -11.24 9.63 -7.56
C PHE A 269 -11.28 9.98 -9.05
N LEU A 270 -11.51 9.01 -9.93
CA LEU A 270 -11.57 9.22 -11.38
C LEU A 270 -12.66 10.24 -11.76
N TRP A 271 -13.78 10.30 -11.05
CA TRP A 271 -14.86 11.27 -11.30
C TRP A 271 -14.59 12.70 -10.84
N LEU A 272 -13.62 12.96 -9.95
CA LEU A 272 -13.25 14.32 -9.54
C LEU A 272 -12.86 15.17 -10.74
N ASN A 273 -13.15 16.46 -10.75
CA ASN A 273 -12.62 17.36 -11.77
C ASN A 273 -11.09 17.48 -11.66
N ALA A 274 -10.43 17.77 -12.79
CA ALA A 274 -8.97 17.84 -12.85
C ALA A 274 -8.40 18.94 -11.93
N ASP A 275 -9.09 20.08 -11.81
CA ASP A 275 -8.72 21.17 -10.90
C ASP A 275 -8.66 20.71 -9.43
N LEU A 276 -9.61 19.89 -9.00
CA LEU A 276 -9.63 19.30 -7.66
C LEU A 276 -8.55 18.26 -7.45
N LYS A 277 -8.32 17.35 -8.42
CA LYS A 277 -7.25 16.35 -8.33
C LYS A 277 -5.87 16.99 -8.21
N ASN A 278 -5.66 18.09 -8.95
CA ASN A 278 -4.37 18.77 -9.05
C ASN A 278 -4.20 19.92 -8.03
N LYS A 279 -5.19 20.15 -7.15
CA LYS A 279 -5.17 21.26 -6.19
C LYS A 279 -3.96 21.18 -5.24
N GLU A 280 -3.68 19.98 -4.75
CA GLU A 280 -2.49 19.67 -3.97
C GLU A 280 -2.14 18.17 -4.09
N TYR A 281 -0.99 17.78 -3.54
CA TYR A 281 -0.58 16.38 -3.49
C TYR A 281 -1.64 15.51 -2.81
N LYS A 282 -2.15 14.48 -3.50
CA LYS A 282 -3.22 13.60 -2.99
C LYS A 282 -4.40 14.38 -2.40
N ALA A 283 -4.82 15.43 -3.10
CA ALA A 283 -5.79 16.40 -2.62
C ALA A 283 -7.01 15.83 -1.85
N PRO A 284 -7.76 14.83 -2.36
CA PRO A 284 -8.91 14.32 -1.61
C PRO A 284 -8.53 13.67 -0.27
N LEU A 285 -7.38 12.98 -0.20
CA LEU A 285 -6.89 12.39 1.04
C LEU A 285 -6.39 13.43 2.04
N LEU A 286 -5.70 14.48 1.57
CA LEU A 286 -5.26 15.56 2.47
C LEU A 286 -6.43 16.39 2.99
N ASN A 287 -7.42 16.66 2.14
CA ASN A 287 -8.66 17.30 2.56
C ASN A 287 -9.40 16.45 3.61
N PHE A 288 -9.50 15.13 3.43
CA PHE A 288 -10.06 14.24 4.46
C PHE A 288 -9.31 14.35 5.79
N LEU A 289 -7.97 14.40 5.78
CA LEU A 289 -7.19 14.58 7.02
C LEU A 289 -7.46 15.95 7.68
N ASP A 290 -7.59 17.02 6.89
CA ASP A 290 -7.90 18.35 7.40
C ASP A 290 -9.30 18.43 8.02
N GLU A 291 -10.32 17.87 7.36
CA GLU A 291 -11.71 17.88 7.85
C GLU A 291 -11.84 17.17 9.20
N HIS A 292 -11.02 16.16 9.45
CA HIS A 292 -10.97 15.42 10.70
C HIS A 292 -9.92 15.94 11.70
N ASN A 293 -9.26 17.07 11.41
CA ASN A 293 -8.19 17.65 12.22
C ASN A 293 -7.08 16.62 12.57
N TYR A 294 -6.76 15.73 11.63
CA TYR A 294 -5.80 14.65 11.86
C TYR A 294 -4.39 15.09 11.42
N PRO A 295 -3.33 14.82 12.22
CA PRO A 295 -1.99 15.34 11.92
C PRO A 295 -1.49 14.92 10.53
N ARG A 296 -1.00 15.88 9.75
CA ARG A 296 -0.39 15.65 8.43
C ARG A 296 0.72 16.66 8.15
N SER A 297 1.54 16.36 7.14
CA SER A 297 2.52 17.30 6.61
C SER A 297 1.84 18.35 5.73
N HIS A 298 2.39 19.55 5.71
CA HIS A 298 1.98 20.66 4.84
C HIS A 298 3.18 21.13 4.03
N GLY A 299 2.92 21.76 2.87
CA GLY A 299 3.95 22.32 2.00
C GLY A 299 4.25 21.46 0.77
N ASP A 300 5.50 21.51 0.31
CA ASP A 300 5.93 20.80 -0.90
C ASP A 300 6.17 19.30 -0.60
N PRO A 301 5.41 18.38 -1.21
CA PRO A 301 5.59 16.94 -1.02
C PRO A 301 7.00 16.43 -1.36
N ASP A 302 7.74 17.05 -2.28
CA ASP A 302 9.13 16.62 -2.56
C ASP A 302 10.06 16.88 -1.35
N THR A 303 9.67 17.75 -0.43
CA THR A 303 10.47 18.08 0.76
C THR A 303 10.17 17.14 1.93
N TYR A 304 8.89 16.84 2.20
CA TYR A 304 8.47 16.07 3.38
C TYR A 304 8.15 14.61 3.09
N LYS A 305 7.85 14.24 1.83
CA LYS A 305 7.55 12.85 1.52
C LYS A 305 8.81 12.02 1.65
N ARG A 306 8.73 11.03 2.53
CA ARG A 306 9.75 10.00 2.71
C ARG A 306 9.09 8.63 2.58
N GLY A 307 9.70 7.76 1.80
CA GLY A 307 9.33 6.35 1.79
C GLY A 307 9.66 5.72 3.14
N PHE A 308 9.00 4.61 3.46
CA PHE A 308 9.32 3.86 4.67
C PHE A 308 10.74 3.29 4.57
N ASN A 309 11.67 3.88 5.32
CA ASN A 309 13.07 3.48 5.33
C ASN A 309 13.54 3.22 6.77
N PRO A 310 13.68 1.94 7.17
CA PRO A 310 13.96 1.59 8.54
C PRO A 310 15.45 1.63 8.92
N THR A 311 16.37 2.13 8.07
CA THR A 311 17.84 1.95 8.25
C THR A 311 18.71 3.22 8.21
N ILE A 312 18.16 4.44 8.21
CA ILE A 312 18.88 5.65 7.73
C ILE A 312 20.14 6.08 8.53
N HIS A 313 20.43 5.55 9.72
CA HIS A 313 21.71 5.83 10.40
C HIS A 313 22.88 4.92 10.02
N LEU A 314 22.71 3.98 9.08
CA LEU A 314 23.80 3.07 8.68
C LEU A 314 24.67 3.58 7.52
N ASN A 315 24.33 4.73 6.91
CA ASN A 315 25.11 5.35 5.82
C ASN A 315 25.90 6.60 6.26
N MET A 316 26.53 6.56 7.43
CA MET A 316 27.69 7.40 7.71
C MET A 316 28.88 6.55 8.16
N LYS A 317 29.40 5.74 7.23
CA LYS A 317 30.83 5.49 7.02
C LYS A 317 31.03 4.52 5.85
N ASN A 318 31.90 4.94 4.94
CA ASN A 318 32.49 4.23 3.80
C ASN A 318 31.77 4.44 2.46
N ILE A 319 31.99 5.64 1.89
CA ILE A 319 32.50 5.74 0.52
C ILE A 319 33.92 5.18 0.52
#